data_AF-A0A6L3EVN7-F1
#
_entry.id   AF-A0A6L3EVN7-F1
#
_cell.length_a   1.000
_cell.length_b   1.000
_cell.length_c   1.000
_cell.angle_alpha   90.00
_cell.angle_beta   90.00
_cell.angle_gamma   90.00
#
_symmetry.space_group_name_H-M   'P 1'
#
loop_
_entity.id
_entity.type
_entity.pdbx_description
1 polymer ?
#
loop_
_entity_poly.entity_id
_entity_poly.type
_entity_poly.pdbx_seq_one_letter_code
_entity_poly.pdbx_strand_id
1 'polypeptide(L)'
;MHDDDRSKTDQIVDLLVDALLERQRGRGDEIETVIEIETELEEELELEDVFVPEPVFEPEVLEEEVEDVVVGTPALSAAETAVPWMPEKLPSIHLEKMLGKLAVVMALLLIVVNIPFNRFGTSLARAMPDTASLIIRDGLVLKGEGEKIYVLEDNKKRWISTLDAFEYYGYRWQQVRVVDEPFLEQFEDGLPIYLLLKCNNSPHVYALENGEKRWIKDIPTFVANGFVWEEIQFVSCNRLRDMPDGIPIPPDAGTPPQP
;
A
#
# COMPACT_ATOMS: atom_id res chain seq x y z
N MET A 1 -42.25 63.06 31.69
CA MET A 1 -43.04 61.86 31.37
C MET A 1 -42.56 61.42 30.00
N HIS A 2 -41.47 60.67 30.01
CA HIS A 2 -40.77 60.10 28.86
C HIS A 2 -40.69 58.60 29.11
N ASP A 3 -40.44 57.84 28.03
CA ASP A 3 -40.42 56.39 27.94
C ASP A 3 -41.79 55.77 27.67
N ASP A 4 -42.08 55.51 26.38
CA ASP A 4 -42.43 54.16 25.92
C ASP A 4 -42.49 54.10 24.37
N ASP A 5 -41.35 54.30 23.69
CA ASP A 5 -41.28 54.02 22.24
C ASP A 5 -39.91 53.45 21.84
N ARG A 6 -39.46 52.41 22.56
CA ARG A 6 -38.37 51.57 22.04
C ARG A 6 -38.93 50.80 20.85
N SER A 7 -38.46 51.16 19.66
CA SER A 7 -38.84 50.57 18.39
C SER A 7 -38.72 49.05 18.45
N LYS A 8 -39.68 48.32 17.88
CA LYS A 8 -39.67 46.85 17.77
C LYS A 8 -38.36 46.31 17.19
N THR A 9 -37.67 47.12 16.38
CA THR A 9 -36.35 46.80 15.83
C THR A 9 -35.28 46.69 16.91
N ASP A 10 -35.27 47.58 17.91
CA ASP A 10 -34.27 47.56 18.99
C ASP A 10 -34.45 46.33 19.88
N GLN A 11 -35.70 45.91 20.12
CA GLN A 11 -35.99 44.68 20.86
C GLN A 11 -35.50 43.43 20.12
N ILE A 12 -35.60 43.41 18.79
CA ILE A 12 -35.09 42.28 17.98
C ILE A 12 -33.56 42.27 17.99
N VAL A 13 -32.92 43.44 17.93
CA VAL A 13 -31.45 43.54 17.98
C VAL A 13 -30.93 43.07 19.33
N ASP A 14 -31.55 43.50 20.44
CA ASP A 14 -31.16 43.06 21.79
C ASP A 14 -31.30 41.54 21.96
N LEU A 15 -32.41 40.96 21.48
CA LEU A 15 -32.61 39.50 21.50
C LEU A 15 -31.58 38.73 20.67
N LEU A 16 -31.16 39.28 19.52
CA LEU A 16 -30.12 38.67 18.68
C LEU A 16 -28.74 38.73 19.34
N VAL A 17 -28.42 39.84 20.02
CA VAL A 17 -27.16 40.01 20.75
C VAL A 17 -27.07 39.04 21.92
N ASP A 18 -28.15 38.89 22.70
CA ASP A 18 -28.19 37.96 23.82
C ASP A 18 -28.07 36.49 23.35
N ALA A 19 -28.76 36.12 22.27
CA ALA A 19 -28.65 34.79 21.67
C ALA A 19 -27.24 34.48 21.13
N LEU A 20 -26.55 35.49 20.59
CA LEU A 20 -25.15 35.35 20.14
C LEU A 20 -24.18 35.19 21.31
N LEU A 21 -24.38 35.93 22.39
CA LEU A 21 -23.56 35.84 23.60
C LEU A 21 -23.73 34.47 24.28
N GLU A 22 -24.94 33.92 24.31
CA GLU A 22 -25.21 32.59 24.87
C GLU A 22 -24.51 31.49 24.05
N ARG A 23 -24.53 31.58 22.72
CA ARG A 23 -23.80 30.65 21.84
C ARG A 23 -22.28 30.75 21.97
N GLN A 24 -21.75 31.95 22.23
CA GLN A 24 -20.32 32.15 22.46
C GLN A 24 -19.86 31.54 23.79
N ARG A 25 -20.67 31.60 24.86
CA ARG A 25 -20.34 30.99 26.16
C ARG A 25 -20.25 29.47 26.08
N GLY A 26 -21.17 28.80 25.39
CA GLY A 26 -21.11 27.33 25.22
C GLY A 26 -19.85 26.86 24.49
N ARG A 27 -19.30 27.68 23.58
CA ARG A 27 -18.06 27.36 22.87
C ARG A 27 -16.79 27.62 23.69
N GLY A 28 -16.88 28.39 24.79
CA GLY A 28 -15.77 28.60 25.72
C GLY A 28 -15.57 27.40 26.64
N ASP A 29 -16.65 26.86 27.20
CA ASP A 29 -16.63 25.66 28.06
C ASP A 29 -16.12 24.42 27.33
N GLU A 30 -16.44 24.28 26.03
CA GLU A 30 -15.99 23.16 25.20
C GLU A 30 -14.48 23.23 24.89
N ILE A 31 -13.87 24.42 24.95
CA ILE A 31 -12.42 24.60 24.77
C ILE A 31 -11.69 24.35 26.09
N GLU A 32 -12.24 24.79 27.22
CA GLU A 32 -11.64 24.60 28.55
C GLU A 32 -11.62 23.11 28.95
N THR A 33 -12.69 22.37 28.65
CA THR A 33 -12.77 20.92 28.88
C THR A 33 -11.82 20.10 27.99
N VAL A 34 -11.56 20.52 26.75
CA VAL A 34 -10.59 19.84 25.87
C VAL A 34 -9.15 20.04 26.35
N ILE A 35 -8.82 21.23 26.87
CA ILE A 35 -7.47 21.53 27.41
C ILE A 35 -7.20 20.74 28.69
N GLU A 36 -8.20 20.57 29.55
CA GLU A 36 -8.06 19.78 30.80
C GLU A 36 -7.83 18.29 30.49
N ILE A 37 -8.49 17.74 29.46
CA ILE A 37 -8.34 16.34 29.02
C ILE A 37 -6.97 16.09 28.35
N GLU A 38 -6.46 17.03 27.54
CA GLU A 38 -5.11 16.90 26.94
C GLU A 38 -4.02 16.91 28.01
N THR A 39 -4.21 17.67 29.09
CA THR A 39 -3.20 17.81 30.15
C THR A 39 -3.10 16.54 31.03
N GLU A 40 -4.21 15.85 31.29
CA GLU A 40 -4.19 14.57 32.02
C GLU A 40 -3.60 13.41 31.18
N LEU A 41 -3.75 13.46 29.85
CA LEU A 41 -3.24 12.41 28.94
C LEU A 41 -1.71 12.48 28.72
N GLU A 42 -1.08 13.65 28.87
CA GLU A 42 0.36 13.81 28.73
C GLU A 42 1.14 13.39 29.99
N GLU A 43 0.53 13.42 31.18
CA GLU A 43 1.19 13.05 32.44
C GLU A 43 1.32 11.53 32.65
N GLU A 44 0.51 10.72 31.95
CA GLU A 44 0.54 9.25 32.04
C GLU A 44 1.57 8.59 31.07
N LEU A 45 2.27 9.38 30.25
CA LEU A 45 3.20 8.92 29.20
C LEU A 45 4.69 9.14 29.54
N GLU A 46 5.08 9.08 30.81
CA GLU A 46 6.49 8.86 31.13
C GLU A 46 6.87 7.37 30.93
N LEU A 47 7.91 7.15 30.13
CA LEU A 47 8.35 5.86 29.65
C LEU A 47 9.06 5.05 30.75
N GLU A 48 8.39 4.04 31.30
CA GLU A 48 9.07 3.01 32.06
C GLU A 48 10.03 2.23 31.14
N ASP A 49 11.30 2.21 31.53
CA ASP A 49 12.40 1.43 30.96
C ASP A 49 12.04 -0.06 30.90
N VAL A 50 11.62 -0.56 29.72
CA VAL A 50 11.41 -1.99 29.49
C VAL A 50 12.48 -2.53 28.54
N PHE A 51 13.46 -3.18 29.17
CA PHE A 51 14.60 -3.89 28.63
C PHE A 51 14.19 -5.02 27.65
N VAL A 52 14.65 -4.96 26.40
CA VAL A 52 14.49 -6.02 25.40
C VAL A 52 15.79 -6.84 25.31
N PRO A 53 15.83 -8.12 25.70
CA PRO A 53 17.02 -8.93 25.45
C PRO A 53 17.01 -9.55 24.04
N GLU A 54 18.06 -9.27 23.29
CA GLU A 54 18.39 -9.86 21.98
C GLU A 54 18.80 -11.36 22.07
N PRO A 55 18.68 -12.12 20.96
CA PRO A 55 18.96 -13.56 20.93
C PRO A 55 20.47 -13.85 20.84
N VAL A 56 20.96 -14.67 21.77
CA VAL A 56 22.35 -15.17 21.78
C VAL A 56 22.45 -16.40 20.88
N PHE A 57 23.17 -16.25 19.76
CA PHE A 57 23.78 -17.36 19.03
C PHE A 57 25.27 -17.37 19.38
N GLU A 58 25.82 -18.50 19.83
CA GLU A 58 27.21 -18.86 19.54
C GLU A 58 27.42 -20.39 19.60
N PRO A 59 28.37 -20.92 18.80
CA PRO A 59 28.45 -22.31 18.37
C PRO A 59 29.50 -23.10 19.14
N GLU A 60 29.41 -24.43 19.14
CA GLU A 60 30.60 -25.26 19.40
C GLU A 60 30.54 -26.58 18.62
N VAL A 61 31.74 -27.02 18.25
CA VAL A 61 32.10 -27.88 17.12
C VAL A 61 32.73 -29.16 17.67
N LEU A 62 32.84 -30.21 16.83
CA LEU A 62 33.77 -31.37 16.93
C LEU A 62 33.36 -32.46 17.95
N GLU A 63 33.58 -33.76 17.76
CA GLU A 63 34.28 -34.57 16.75
C GLU A 63 33.90 -36.05 16.96
N GLU A 64 34.32 -36.89 16.02
CA GLU A 64 34.15 -38.35 15.92
C GLU A 64 34.76 -39.19 17.07
N GLU A 65 34.34 -40.47 17.13
CA GLU A 65 35.11 -41.72 17.31
C GLU A 65 34.40 -42.71 18.26
N VAL A 66 33.83 -43.83 17.77
CA VAL A 66 34.42 -45.15 17.39
C VAL A 66 34.31 -46.18 18.54
N GLU A 67 33.66 -47.30 18.18
CA GLU A 67 33.71 -48.69 18.66
C GLU A 67 34.01 -49.03 20.13
N ASP A 68 33.23 -49.96 20.72
CA ASP A 68 33.80 -51.29 20.92
C ASP A 68 32.80 -52.41 21.25
N VAL A 69 33.22 -53.59 20.80
CA VAL A 69 32.64 -54.93 20.84
C VAL A 69 32.61 -55.51 22.26
N VAL A 70 31.54 -56.23 22.66
CA VAL A 70 31.69 -57.39 23.57
C VAL A 70 30.69 -58.51 23.25
N VAL A 71 31.27 -59.69 23.08
CA VAL A 71 30.71 -61.03 22.85
C VAL A 71 30.01 -61.60 24.09
N GLY A 72 28.95 -62.39 23.88
CA GLY A 72 28.42 -63.28 24.91
C GLY A 72 27.44 -64.32 24.36
N THR A 73 27.92 -65.53 24.08
CA THR A 73 27.12 -66.78 24.07
C THR A 73 27.41 -67.54 25.37
N PRO A 74 26.44 -68.27 25.96
CA PRO A 74 26.09 -69.64 25.55
C PRO A 74 24.58 -69.92 25.80
N ALA A 75 23.93 -71.08 25.67
CA ALA A 75 24.28 -72.49 25.50
C ALA A 75 23.05 -73.27 24.96
N LEU A 76 23.33 -74.28 24.12
CA LEU A 76 22.74 -75.64 24.02
C LEU A 76 21.28 -75.94 24.43
N SER A 77 20.52 -76.53 23.50
CA SER A 77 19.61 -77.71 23.67
C SER A 77 18.88 -77.97 22.33
N ALA A 78 19.25 -78.93 21.48
CA ALA A 78 18.94 -80.37 21.48
C ALA A 78 17.87 -80.75 20.41
N ALA A 79 18.09 -81.91 19.78
CA ALA A 79 17.19 -82.67 18.89
C ALA A 79 16.99 -82.09 17.47
N GLU A 80 16.99 -82.83 16.37
CA GLU A 80 17.27 -84.23 16.03
C GLU A 80 17.25 -84.29 14.48
N THR A 81 18.19 -85.04 13.90
CA THR A 81 18.14 -85.69 12.57
C THR A 81 17.51 -84.98 11.35
N ALA A 82 18.34 -84.59 10.36
CA ALA A 82 17.93 -84.51 8.96
C ALA A 82 19.13 -84.70 7.98
N VAL A 83 19.10 -85.84 7.29
CA VAL A 83 19.59 -86.22 5.94
C VAL A 83 20.90 -85.58 5.39
N PRO A 84 21.88 -86.37 4.90
CA PRO A 84 23.05 -85.83 4.19
C PRO A 84 22.64 -85.37 2.78
N TRP A 85 22.62 -84.06 2.56
CA TRP A 85 22.54 -83.47 1.23
C TRP A 85 23.95 -83.01 0.80
N MET A 86 24.38 -83.50 -0.35
CA MET A 86 25.57 -83.03 -1.06
C MET A 86 25.11 -81.87 -1.95
N PRO A 87 25.72 -80.67 -1.92
CA PRO A 87 25.29 -79.60 -2.80
C PRO A 87 25.73 -79.91 -4.24
N GLU A 88 24.77 -80.21 -5.12
CA GLU A 88 24.97 -80.01 -6.55
C GLU A 88 25.29 -78.53 -6.78
N LYS A 89 26.38 -78.25 -7.50
CA LYS A 89 26.78 -76.89 -7.87
C LYS A 89 25.62 -76.25 -8.65
N LEU A 90 24.96 -75.27 -8.04
CA LEU A 90 23.95 -74.46 -8.71
C LEU A 90 24.58 -73.78 -9.94
N PRO A 91 23.85 -73.66 -11.07
CA PRO A 91 24.33 -72.91 -12.21
C PRO A 91 24.56 -71.46 -11.76
N SER A 92 25.76 -70.94 -12.01
CA SER A 92 26.07 -69.53 -11.77
C SER A 92 25.19 -68.69 -12.69
N ILE A 93 24.00 -68.32 -12.21
CA ILE A 93 23.23 -67.20 -12.73
C ILE A 93 24.26 -66.09 -12.88
N HIS A 94 24.37 -65.52 -14.09
CA HIS A 94 25.34 -64.48 -14.45
C HIS A 94 25.11 -63.21 -13.63
N LEU A 95 25.33 -63.31 -12.32
CA LEU A 95 25.05 -62.31 -11.32
C LEU A 95 25.89 -61.09 -11.62
N GLU A 96 27.13 -61.27 -12.08
CA GLU A 96 28.01 -60.20 -12.56
C GLU A 96 27.39 -59.34 -13.66
N LYS A 97 26.71 -59.96 -14.64
CA LYS A 97 26.06 -59.22 -15.75
C LYS A 97 24.77 -58.55 -15.31
N MET A 98 24.04 -59.14 -14.36
CA MET A 98 22.83 -58.55 -13.79
C MET A 98 23.16 -57.41 -12.81
N LEU A 99 24.20 -57.57 -11.99
CA LEU A 99 24.73 -56.54 -11.09
C LEU A 99 25.31 -55.38 -11.88
N GLY A 100 26.05 -55.65 -12.97
CA GLY A 100 26.59 -54.61 -13.85
C GLY A 100 25.48 -53.78 -14.51
N LYS A 101 24.43 -54.44 -15.01
CA LYS A 101 23.26 -53.73 -15.56
C LYS A 101 22.52 -52.92 -14.50
N LEU A 102 22.34 -53.47 -13.30
CA LEU A 102 21.72 -52.77 -12.17
C LEU A 102 22.54 -51.55 -11.74
N ALA A 103 23.87 -51.69 -11.67
CA ALA A 103 24.79 -50.60 -11.34
C ALA A 103 24.78 -49.50 -12.40
N VAL A 104 24.68 -49.84 -13.69
CA VAL A 104 24.54 -48.86 -14.78
C VAL A 104 23.19 -48.14 -14.70
N VAL A 105 22.09 -48.84 -14.42
CA VAL A 105 20.78 -48.22 -14.22
C VAL A 105 20.79 -47.29 -13.00
N MET A 106 21.41 -47.72 -11.90
CA MET A 106 21.54 -46.92 -10.68
C MET A 106 22.43 -45.68 -10.91
N ALA A 107 23.53 -45.82 -11.65
CA ALA A 107 24.37 -44.69 -12.04
C ALA A 107 23.62 -43.73 -12.96
N LEU A 108 22.86 -44.23 -13.94
CA LEU A 108 21.98 -43.39 -14.78
C LEU A 108 20.93 -42.67 -13.95
N LEU A 109 20.36 -43.32 -12.94
CA LEU A 109 19.40 -42.71 -12.02
C LEU A 109 20.04 -41.60 -11.18
N LEU A 110 21.23 -41.85 -10.62
CA LEU A 110 21.99 -40.84 -9.88
C LEU A 110 22.38 -39.66 -10.77
N ILE A 111 22.73 -39.94 -12.02
CA ILE A 111 23.03 -38.92 -13.02
C ILE A 111 21.76 -38.12 -13.37
N VAL A 112 20.59 -38.74 -13.53
CA VAL A 112 19.34 -38.01 -13.81
C VAL A 112 18.88 -37.17 -12.60
N VAL A 113 19.13 -37.64 -11.37
CA VAL A 113 18.78 -36.92 -10.14
C VAL A 113 19.77 -35.80 -9.82
N ASN A 114 21.05 -35.96 -10.17
CA ASN A 114 22.13 -35.02 -9.82
C ASN A 114 22.63 -34.17 -11.02
N ILE A 115 22.20 -34.45 -12.25
CA ILE A 115 22.34 -33.49 -13.35
C ILE A 115 21.29 -32.40 -13.11
N PRO A 116 21.70 -31.14 -12.87
CA PRO A 116 20.76 -30.05 -12.91
C PRO A 116 20.24 -29.99 -14.35
N PHE A 117 18.94 -30.18 -14.55
CA PHE A 117 18.25 -29.70 -15.75
C PHE A 117 18.25 -28.15 -15.76
N ASN A 118 19.40 -27.53 -15.53
CA ASN A 118 19.65 -26.14 -15.79
C ASN A 118 19.91 -25.98 -17.28
N ARG A 119 18.80 -25.99 -18.04
CA ARG A 119 18.68 -25.06 -19.16
C ARG A 119 17.27 -24.60 -19.48
N PHE A 120 16.24 -25.18 -18.88
CA PHE A 120 14.91 -24.58 -18.88
C PHE A 120 14.23 -24.78 -17.52
N GLY A 121 14.81 -24.13 -16.51
CA GLY A 121 14.08 -23.79 -15.29
C GLY A 121 13.12 -22.64 -15.59
N THR A 122 12.16 -22.83 -16.51
CA THR A 122 10.97 -21.98 -16.56
C THR A 122 10.12 -22.38 -15.38
N SER A 123 10.43 -21.80 -14.22
CA SER A 123 9.54 -21.79 -13.09
C SER A 123 8.26 -21.08 -13.57
N LEU A 124 7.26 -21.85 -14.02
CA LEU A 124 5.92 -21.32 -14.34
C LEU A 124 5.31 -20.60 -13.12
N ALA A 125 5.78 -20.94 -11.92
CA ALA A 125 5.46 -20.25 -10.67
C ALA A 125 6.07 -18.84 -10.52
N ARG A 126 6.96 -18.41 -11.44
CA ARG A 126 7.46 -17.02 -11.53
C ARG A 126 6.87 -16.22 -12.70
N ALA A 127 5.97 -16.82 -13.48
CA ALA A 127 5.31 -16.15 -14.61
C ALA A 127 3.91 -15.63 -14.28
N MET A 128 3.41 -15.86 -13.06
CA MET A 128 2.37 -14.99 -12.51
C MET A 128 3.10 -13.87 -11.80
N PRO A 129 2.88 -12.58 -12.17
CA PRO A 129 3.27 -11.50 -11.28
C PRO A 129 2.58 -11.79 -9.96
N ASP A 130 3.29 -11.63 -8.84
CA ASP A 130 2.73 -11.72 -7.49
C ASP A 130 1.54 -10.77 -7.44
N THR A 131 0.35 -11.28 -7.76
CA THR A 131 -0.91 -10.58 -7.62
C THR A 131 -1.21 -10.69 -6.14
N ALA A 132 -0.37 -10.03 -5.33
CA ALA A 132 -0.72 -9.63 -3.99
C ALA A 132 -2.13 -9.09 -4.13
N SER A 133 -3.10 -9.83 -3.58
CA SER A 133 -4.52 -9.61 -3.81
C SER A 133 -4.82 -8.15 -3.54
N LEU A 134 -4.85 -7.35 -4.61
CA LEU A 134 -5.12 -5.94 -4.53
C LEU A 134 -6.61 -5.91 -4.23
N ILE A 135 -6.95 -5.81 -2.93
CA ILE A 135 -8.34 -5.65 -2.53
C ILE A 135 -8.73 -4.30 -3.11
N ILE A 136 -9.48 -4.34 -4.21
CA ILE A 136 -9.97 -3.15 -4.89
C ILE A 136 -10.93 -2.49 -3.90
N ARG A 137 -10.48 -1.36 -3.34
CA ARG A 137 -11.22 -0.51 -2.43
C ARG A 137 -11.09 0.91 -2.95
N ASP A 138 -12.07 1.73 -2.65
CA ASP A 138 -11.98 3.17 -2.89
C ASP A 138 -10.76 3.75 -2.13
N GLY A 139 -10.11 4.73 -2.75
CA GLY A 139 -8.90 5.39 -2.24
C GLY A 139 -7.59 4.67 -2.56
N LEU A 140 -7.61 3.63 -3.40
CA LEU A 140 -6.39 2.97 -3.83
C LEU A 140 -5.62 3.83 -4.84
N VAL A 141 -4.36 4.11 -4.56
CA VAL A 141 -3.49 4.91 -5.42
C VAL A 141 -2.66 3.99 -6.32
N LEU A 142 -2.78 4.17 -7.63
CA LEU A 142 -2.22 3.31 -8.66
C LEU A 142 -1.30 4.09 -9.59
N LYS A 143 -0.27 3.41 -10.11
CA LYS A 143 0.61 3.95 -11.15
C LYS A 143 0.86 2.87 -12.21
N GLY A 144 0.70 3.22 -13.48
CA GLY A 144 1.01 2.35 -14.61
C GLY A 144 2.47 2.43 -15.03
N GLU A 145 2.74 2.14 -16.31
CA GLU A 145 4.07 2.33 -16.91
C GLU A 145 4.40 3.82 -17.12
N GLY A 146 3.37 4.66 -17.24
CA GLY A 146 3.52 6.10 -17.44
C GLY A 146 3.86 6.90 -16.17
N GLU A 147 3.96 8.22 -16.33
CA GLU A 147 4.22 9.16 -15.23
C GLU A 147 2.97 9.48 -14.40
N LYS A 148 1.78 9.21 -14.95
CA LYS A 148 0.50 9.54 -14.32
C LYS A 148 0.20 8.65 -13.12
N ILE A 149 -0.28 9.27 -12.05
CA ILE A 149 -0.74 8.61 -10.83
C ILE A 149 -2.25 8.73 -10.78
N TYR A 150 -2.93 7.62 -10.48
CA TYR A 150 -4.38 7.53 -10.43
C TYR A 150 -4.86 7.18 -9.03
N VAL A 151 -6.05 7.62 -8.69
CA VAL A 151 -6.79 7.16 -7.51
C VAL A 151 -8.01 6.42 -8.01
N LEU A 152 -8.27 5.25 -7.45
CA LEU A 152 -9.48 4.52 -7.73
C LEU A 152 -10.59 4.95 -6.77
N GLU A 153 -11.69 5.44 -7.31
CA GLU A 153 -12.85 5.92 -6.57
C GLU A 153 -14.12 5.65 -7.39
N ASP A 154 -15.15 5.08 -6.78
CA ASP A 154 -16.42 4.74 -7.45
C ASP A 154 -16.23 3.86 -8.70
N ASN A 155 -15.27 2.93 -8.66
CA ASN A 155 -14.82 2.09 -9.79
C ASN A 155 -14.26 2.86 -11.00
N LYS A 156 -13.88 4.13 -10.83
CA LYS A 156 -13.25 4.95 -11.87
C LYS A 156 -11.83 5.29 -11.48
N LYS A 157 -10.93 5.30 -12.46
CA LYS A 157 -9.56 5.80 -12.26
C LYS A 157 -9.55 7.32 -12.47
N ARG A 158 -9.29 8.06 -11.40
CA ARG A 158 -9.17 9.51 -11.43
C ARG A 158 -7.69 9.89 -11.45
N TRP A 159 -7.26 10.59 -12.48
CA TRP A 159 -5.86 11.03 -12.60
C TRP A 159 -5.58 12.20 -11.65
N ILE A 160 -4.48 12.13 -10.90
CA ILE A 160 -3.98 13.26 -10.11
C ILE A 160 -3.13 14.16 -11.02
N SER A 161 -3.64 15.35 -11.31
CA SER A 161 -3.14 16.29 -12.33
C SER A 161 -1.72 16.83 -12.09
N THR A 162 -1.25 16.86 -10.84
CA THR A 162 0.06 17.38 -10.44
C THR A 162 0.57 16.72 -9.16
N LEU A 163 1.89 16.81 -8.93
CA LEU A 163 2.47 16.40 -7.65
C LEU A 163 1.97 17.26 -6.49
N ASP A 164 1.80 18.58 -6.69
CA ASP A 164 1.22 19.47 -5.68
C ASP A 164 -0.18 19.00 -5.26
N ALA A 165 -1.02 18.55 -6.20
CA ALA A 165 -2.32 17.95 -5.88
C ALA A 165 -2.16 16.65 -5.08
N PHE A 166 -1.22 15.79 -5.46
CA PHE A 166 -0.95 14.53 -4.76
C PHE A 166 -0.66 14.77 -3.26
N GLU A 167 0.24 15.72 -2.97
CA GLU A 167 0.61 16.06 -1.60
C GLU A 167 -0.51 16.79 -0.86
N TYR A 168 -1.20 17.72 -1.53
CA TYR A 168 -2.29 18.49 -0.95
C TYR A 168 -3.45 17.62 -0.44
N TYR A 169 -3.84 16.62 -1.22
CA TYR A 169 -4.88 15.66 -0.84
C TYR A 169 -4.38 14.56 0.11
N GLY A 170 -3.14 14.67 0.61
CA GLY A 170 -2.60 13.80 1.66
C GLY A 170 -2.18 12.41 1.18
N TYR A 171 -2.09 12.20 -0.13
CA TYR A 171 -1.58 10.95 -0.67
C TYR A 171 -0.10 10.79 -0.36
N ARG A 172 0.33 9.54 -0.13
CA ARG A 172 1.71 9.22 0.19
C ARG A 172 2.28 8.21 -0.79
N TRP A 173 3.56 8.36 -1.13
CA TRP A 173 4.24 7.45 -2.05
C TRP A 173 4.20 5.98 -1.62
N GLN A 174 4.15 5.70 -0.31
CA GLN A 174 4.03 4.34 0.22
C GLN A 174 2.69 3.67 -0.12
N GLN A 175 1.66 4.45 -0.47
CA GLN A 175 0.35 3.95 -0.88
C GLN A 175 0.30 3.63 -2.38
N VAL A 176 1.21 4.20 -3.18
CA VAL A 176 1.21 4.04 -4.64
C VAL A 176 1.58 2.60 -4.98
N ARG A 177 0.67 1.92 -5.66
CA ARG A 177 0.90 0.57 -6.20
C ARG A 177 1.15 0.64 -7.68
N VAL A 178 2.30 0.11 -8.09
CA VAL A 178 2.63 -0.04 -9.51
C VAL A 178 1.89 -1.26 -10.04
N VAL A 179 1.17 -1.08 -11.14
CA VAL A 179 0.35 -2.08 -11.80
C VAL A 179 0.61 -2.02 -13.31
N ASP A 180 0.31 -3.12 -14.02
CA ASP A 180 0.47 -3.16 -15.47
C ASP A 180 -0.66 -2.38 -16.17
N GLU A 181 -0.40 -1.85 -17.36
CA GLU A 181 -1.38 -1.06 -18.13
C GLU A 181 -2.72 -1.80 -18.37
N PRO A 182 -2.75 -3.12 -18.70
CA PRO A 182 -4.00 -3.86 -18.87
C PRO A 182 -4.86 -3.95 -17.61
N PHE A 183 -4.28 -3.69 -16.43
CA PHE A 183 -5.06 -3.59 -15.20
C PHE A 183 -5.75 -2.22 -15.09
N LEU A 184 -5.05 -1.14 -15.45
CA LEU A 184 -5.63 0.21 -15.43
C LEU A 184 -6.75 0.37 -16.47
N GLU A 185 -6.61 -0.25 -17.65
CA GLU A 185 -7.60 -0.20 -18.72
C GLU A 185 -8.95 -0.84 -18.33
N GLN A 186 -9.02 -1.60 -17.24
CA GLN A 186 -10.27 -2.19 -16.73
C GLN A 186 -11.18 -1.15 -16.08
N PHE A 187 -10.63 -0.01 -15.67
CA PHE A 187 -11.37 1.05 -15.00
C PHE A 187 -11.66 2.19 -15.97
N GLU A 188 -12.89 2.69 -15.93
CA GLU A 188 -13.27 3.86 -16.71
C GLU A 188 -12.52 5.11 -16.20
N ASP A 189 -12.16 6.01 -17.12
CA ASP A 189 -11.57 7.30 -16.76
C ASP A 189 -12.60 8.17 -16.01
N GLY A 190 -12.25 8.55 -14.79
CA GLY A 190 -12.98 9.53 -14.00
C GLY A 190 -12.50 10.96 -14.24
N LEU A 191 -13.20 11.93 -13.64
CA LEU A 191 -12.74 13.31 -13.67
C LEU A 191 -11.39 13.43 -12.94
N PRO A 192 -10.38 14.10 -13.54
CA PRO A 192 -9.11 14.28 -12.87
C PRO A 192 -9.24 15.06 -11.57
N ILE A 193 -8.32 14.82 -10.65
CA ILE A 193 -8.19 15.52 -9.38
C ILE A 193 -7.21 16.69 -9.61
N TYR A 194 -7.73 17.90 -9.47
CA TYR A 194 -6.99 19.13 -9.70
C TYR A 194 -6.70 19.86 -8.40
N LEU A 195 -5.54 20.52 -8.31
CA LEU A 195 -5.34 21.54 -7.30
C LEU A 195 -5.96 22.85 -7.79
N LEU A 196 -6.93 23.38 -7.04
CA LEU A 196 -7.63 24.60 -7.39
C LEU A 196 -6.95 25.81 -6.75
N LEU A 197 -6.62 26.82 -7.55
CA LEU A 197 -5.93 28.01 -7.12
C LEU A 197 -6.75 29.27 -7.42
N LYS A 198 -6.68 30.24 -6.49
CA LYS A 198 -7.25 31.58 -6.64
C LYS A 198 -6.35 32.59 -5.95
N CYS A 199 -6.41 33.86 -6.34
CA CYS A 199 -5.82 34.94 -5.55
C CYS A 199 -6.88 35.94 -5.07
N ASN A 200 -6.58 36.65 -3.97
CA ASN A 200 -7.56 37.52 -3.30
C ASN A 200 -8.03 38.72 -4.15
N ASN A 201 -7.18 39.20 -5.07
CA ASN A 201 -7.50 40.36 -5.90
C ASN A 201 -8.17 40.02 -7.24
N SER A 202 -8.48 38.74 -7.47
CA SER A 202 -9.12 38.25 -8.70
C SER A 202 -10.33 37.35 -8.40
N PRO A 203 -11.42 37.47 -9.18
CA PRO A 203 -12.54 36.55 -9.06
C PRO A 203 -12.27 35.20 -9.74
N HIS A 204 -11.20 35.06 -10.52
CA HIS A 204 -10.96 33.90 -11.37
C HIS A 204 -10.34 32.73 -10.60
N VAL A 205 -10.82 31.52 -10.90
CA VAL A 205 -10.32 30.26 -10.34
C VAL A 205 -9.61 29.49 -11.44
N TYR A 206 -8.49 28.87 -11.09
CA TYR A 206 -7.66 28.10 -12.01
C TYR A 206 -7.45 26.69 -11.46
N ALA A 207 -7.54 25.68 -12.31
CA ALA A 207 -7.12 24.32 -12.01
C ALA A 207 -5.68 24.12 -12.48
N LEU A 208 -4.82 23.59 -11.62
CA LEU A 208 -3.42 23.31 -11.99
C LEU A 208 -3.31 21.94 -12.63
N GLU A 209 -2.69 21.86 -13.81
CA GLU A 209 -2.48 20.61 -14.55
C GLU A 209 -1.10 20.60 -15.21
N ASN A 210 -0.28 19.58 -14.94
CA ASN A 210 1.07 19.46 -15.51
C ASN A 210 1.95 20.74 -15.39
N GLY A 211 1.72 21.56 -14.36
CA GLY A 211 2.42 22.83 -14.14
C GLY A 211 1.82 24.04 -14.88
N GLU A 212 0.76 23.86 -15.66
CA GLU A 212 0.00 24.92 -16.31
C GLU A 212 -1.26 25.27 -15.51
N LYS A 213 -1.62 26.55 -15.48
CA LYS A 213 -2.88 27.00 -14.89
C LYS A 213 -3.97 27.00 -15.96
N ARG A 214 -5.05 26.26 -15.73
CA ARG A 214 -6.22 26.18 -16.61
C ARG A 214 -7.35 27.02 -16.02
N TRP A 215 -7.75 28.09 -16.72
CA TRP A 215 -8.84 28.95 -16.25
C TRP A 215 -10.19 28.23 -16.29
N ILE A 216 -10.93 28.28 -15.18
CA ILE A 216 -12.31 27.79 -15.10
C ILE A 216 -13.26 28.95 -15.44
N LYS A 217 -13.95 28.82 -16.57
CA LYS A 217 -14.72 29.91 -17.19
C LYS A 217 -15.76 30.53 -16.27
N ASP A 218 -16.58 29.70 -15.65
CA ASP A 218 -17.75 30.11 -14.88
C ASP A 218 -18.15 29.08 -13.81
N ILE A 219 -19.08 29.49 -12.94
CA ILE A 219 -19.58 28.67 -11.84
C ILE A 219 -20.29 27.39 -12.33
N PRO A 220 -21.13 27.42 -13.40
CA PRO A 220 -21.69 26.18 -13.95
C PRO A 220 -20.62 25.17 -14.37
N THR A 221 -19.55 25.63 -15.01
CA THR A 221 -18.41 24.78 -15.37
C THR A 221 -17.72 24.23 -14.12
N PHE A 222 -17.53 25.06 -13.10
CA PHE A 222 -16.93 24.66 -11.83
C PHE A 222 -17.71 23.49 -11.19
N VAL A 223 -19.03 23.65 -11.04
CA VAL A 223 -19.91 22.62 -10.46
C VAL A 223 -19.98 21.37 -11.34
N ALA A 224 -20.05 21.53 -12.66
CA ALA A 224 -20.10 20.40 -13.60
C ALA A 224 -18.85 19.52 -13.58
N ASN A 225 -17.70 20.09 -13.21
CA ASN A 225 -16.44 19.33 -13.02
C ASN A 225 -16.30 18.77 -11.60
N GLY A 226 -17.32 18.90 -10.74
CA GLY A 226 -17.30 18.38 -9.38
C GLY A 226 -16.33 19.14 -8.45
N PHE A 227 -15.96 20.37 -8.81
CA PHE A 227 -15.08 21.18 -7.97
C PHE A 227 -15.82 21.68 -6.73
N VAL A 228 -15.08 21.75 -5.63
CA VAL A 228 -15.57 22.12 -4.30
C VAL A 228 -14.91 23.43 -3.88
N TRP A 229 -15.68 24.39 -3.37
CA TRP A 229 -15.19 25.74 -3.06
C TRP A 229 -14.18 25.73 -1.90
N GLU A 230 -14.39 24.84 -0.94
CA GLU A 230 -13.57 24.61 0.24
C GLU A 230 -12.18 24.09 -0.11
N GLU A 231 -11.99 23.52 -1.31
CA GLU A 231 -10.71 23.00 -1.80
C GLU A 231 -9.87 24.07 -2.53
N ILE A 232 -10.39 25.29 -2.69
CA ILE A 232 -9.67 26.37 -3.36
C ILE A 232 -8.56 26.90 -2.45
N GLN A 233 -7.33 26.77 -2.95
CA GLN A 233 -6.16 27.33 -2.31
C GLN A 233 -5.91 28.77 -2.73
N PHE A 234 -5.70 29.63 -1.73
CA PHE A 234 -5.38 31.03 -1.95
C PHE A 234 -3.87 31.23 -2.07
N VAL A 235 -3.44 31.76 -3.21
CA VAL A 235 -2.05 32.08 -3.52
C VAL A 235 -1.90 33.55 -3.89
N SER A 236 -0.66 34.05 -3.95
CA SER A 236 -0.42 35.42 -4.44
C SER A 236 -0.75 35.52 -5.93
N CYS A 237 -1.27 36.68 -6.36
CA CYS A 237 -1.57 36.89 -7.79
C CYS A 237 -0.30 36.85 -8.65
N ASN A 238 0.87 37.23 -8.11
CA ASN A 238 2.16 37.09 -8.82
C ASN A 238 2.48 35.62 -9.12
N ARG A 239 2.31 34.71 -8.15
CA ARG A 239 2.51 33.27 -8.38
C ARG A 239 1.64 32.74 -9.53
N LEU A 240 0.37 33.17 -9.60
CA LEU A 240 -0.49 32.79 -10.71
C LEU A 240 -0.04 33.39 -12.05
N ARG A 241 0.43 34.65 -12.07
CA ARG A 241 0.94 35.27 -13.30
C ARG A 241 2.22 34.61 -13.82
N ASP A 242 3.07 34.10 -12.93
CA ASP A 242 4.32 33.43 -13.28
C ASP A 242 4.09 32.01 -13.84
N MET A 243 2.93 31.39 -13.58
CA MET A 243 2.58 30.09 -14.13
C MET A 243 2.15 30.19 -15.60
N PRO A 244 2.55 29.25 -16.46
CA PRO A 244 2.09 29.22 -17.86
C PRO A 244 0.57 28.99 -17.95
N ASP A 245 -0.07 29.65 -18.93
CA ASP A 245 -1.49 29.48 -19.23
C ASP A 245 -1.71 28.19 -20.04
N GLY A 246 -2.53 27.30 -19.50
CA GLY A 246 -2.98 26.09 -20.18
C GLY A 246 -4.32 26.29 -20.90
N ILE A 247 -4.81 25.22 -21.53
CA ILE A 247 -6.13 25.23 -22.19
C ILE A 247 -7.22 25.49 -21.12
N PRO A 248 -8.15 26.43 -21.31
CA PRO A 248 -9.20 26.66 -20.33
C PRO A 248 -10.13 25.45 -20.13
N ILE A 249 -10.99 25.57 -19.12
CA ILE A 249 -12.09 24.64 -18.83
C ILE A 249 -13.38 25.45 -18.93
N PRO A 250 -14.27 25.18 -19.92
CA PRO A 250 -14.08 24.28 -21.06
C PRO A 250 -13.08 24.82 -22.10
N PRO A 251 -12.58 23.99 -23.05
CA PRO A 251 -11.56 24.40 -24.03
C PRO A 251 -11.97 25.56 -24.96
N ASP A 252 -13.27 25.80 -25.13
CA ASP A 252 -13.85 26.87 -25.94
C ASP A 252 -14.11 28.17 -25.15
N ALA A 253 -13.61 28.28 -23.91
CA ALA A 253 -13.82 29.47 -23.08
C ALA A 253 -13.15 30.74 -23.61
N GLY A 254 -12.21 30.62 -24.56
CA GLY A 254 -11.44 31.74 -25.10
C GLY A 254 -10.11 31.93 -24.37
N THR A 255 -9.59 33.16 -24.37
CA THR A 255 -8.32 33.49 -23.72
C THR A 255 -8.48 33.56 -22.20
N PRO A 256 -7.62 32.91 -21.39
CA PRO A 256 -7.62 33.05 -19.94
C PRO A 256 -7.47 34.51 -19.49
N PRO A 257 -8.30 34.99 -18.56
CA PRO A 257 -8.11 36.29 -17.92
C PRO A 257 -6.88 36.23 -17.02
N GLN A 258 -6.23 37.38 -16.85
CA GLN A 258 -5.11 37.51 -15.92
C GLN A 258 -5.64 37.76 -14.49
N PRO A 259 -5.02 37.14 -13.47
CA PRO A 259 -5.37 37.33 -12.06
C PRO A 259 -4.75 38.59 -11.45
#